data_AF-A0A2V7ZB78-F1
#
_entry.id   AF-A0A2V7ZB78-F1
#
_cell.length_a   1.000
_cell.length_b   1.000
_cell.length_c   1.000
_cell.angle_alpha   90.00
_cell.angle_beta   90.00
_cell.angle_gamma   90.00
#
_symmetry.space_group_name_H-M   'P 1'
#
loop_
_entity.id
_entity.type
_entity.pdbx_description
1 polymer ?
#
loop_
_entity_poly.entity_id
_entity_poly.type
_entity_poly.pdbx_seq_one_letter_code
_entity_poly.pdbx_strand_id
1 'polypeptide(L)'
;MEVFDSDVGRGTNEDTAGRDRQRSGNWDTSTVYTLVRPDGSTATTLTCSNANATNCADNVWNTILNSTTAQNTAAGHWELRVDLSASNGDDINAIGVRAHDGDSTSGGTELPVYIDSIVPIGVNPPASGSGSRSYTLYPYVTSGCTANTNDFDYDSNNGTVGSLAFSSRTGSYTQTVASANLSGNDAWARNTINRWTSDQLATEYGIWQGTFSINTYTVGGVVNGNYTDIYIGNSSAAANPPTANPPANSFRIYLPTDGGSAPVKPYVEQLLTFKSGTNPPAVGQTAKYQVTVRVVNPTAKAITFSATNLVTANVPGSGATYAGNAAVGQGTIVSQPSVGGTGGITWNP
;
A
#
# COMPACT_ATOMS: atom_id res chain seq x y z
N MET A 1 12.25 4.96 -15.39
CA MET A 1 11.70 3.74 -14.75
C MET A 1 12.78 2.70 -14.73
N GLU A 2 13.05 2.15 -13.55
CA GLU A 2 14.14 1.22 -13.34
C GLU A 2 13.70 0.08 -12.45
N VAL A 3 14.33 -1.07 -12.65
CA VAL A 3 14.17 -2.25 -11.81
C VAL A 3 15.51 -2.70 -11.30
N PHE A 4 15.54 -3.11 -10.06
CA PHE A 4 16.65 -3.82 -9.48
C PHE A 4 16.28 -5.29 -9.46
N ASP A 5 17.20 -6.12 -9.89
CA ASP A 5 17.06 -7.57 -9.88
C ASP A 5 18.33 -8.11 -9.23
N SER A 6 18.19 -8.71 -8.04
CA SER A 6 19.36 -9.21 -7.30
C SER A 6 20.03 -10.40 -7.96
N ASP A 7 19.33 -11.09 -8.86
CA ASP A 7 19.86 -12.24 -9.57
C ASP A 7 19.27 -12.37 -10.98
N VAL A 8 20.07 -11.97 -11.97
CA VAL A 8 19.82 -12.24 -13.39
C VAL A 8 20.39 -13.60 -13.79
N GLY A 9 20.22 -14.61 -12.92
CA GLY A 9 20.73 -15.96 -13.07
C GLY A 9 22.26 -16.07 -13.01
N ARG A 10 22.94 -15.26 -12.18
CA ARG A 10 24.41 -15.08 -12.20
C ARG A 10 25.08 -14.80 -10.85
N GLY A 11 24.34 -14.72 -9.74
CA GLY A 11 24.85 -14.21 -8.47
C GLY A 11 26.00 -15.01 -7.82
N THR A 12 27.00 -14.31 -7.28
CA THR A 12 27.80 -14.80 -6.13
C THR A 12 27.95 -13.63 -5.16
N ASN A 13 27.82 -13.88 -3.84
CA ASN A 13 27.98 -12.93 -2.72
C ASN A 13 26.77 -12.07 -2.29
N GLU A 14 25.58 -12.24 -2.88
CA GLU A 14 24.34 -11.62 -2.38
C GLU A 14 23.65 -12.45 -1.28
N ASP A 15 24.15 -13.67 -1.04
CA ASP A 15 23.79 -14.56 0.07
C ASP A 15 23.97 -13.89 1.44
N THR A 16 25.01 -13.07 1.56
CA THR A 16 25.38 -12.32 2.76
C THR A 16 24.44 -11.13 2.98
N ALA A 17 24.01 -10.47 1.91
CA ALA A 17 22.96 -9.47 1.96
C ALA A 17 21.56 -10.11 2.09
N GLY A 18 21.45 -11.41 1.81
CA GLY A 18 20.24 -12.23 1.85
C GLY A 18 19.23 -11.89 0.76
N ARG A 19 19.65 -11.22 -0.33
CA ARG A 19 18.75 -10.73 -1.40
C ARG A 19 18.51 -11.79 -2.46
N ASP A 20 19.48 -12.66 -2.70
CA ASP A 20 19.35 -13.83 -3.55
C ASP A 20 19.62 -15.12 -2.77
N ARG A 21 19.28 -16.27 -3.36
CA ARG A 21 19.78 -17.57 -2.93
C ARG A 21 19.54 -18.64 -4.00
N GLN A 22 20.63 -19.30 -4.40
CA GLN A 22 20.59 -20.52 -5.20
C GLN A 22 20.09 -21.71 -4.36
N ARG A 23 19.17 -22.50 -4.90
CA ARG A 23 18.67 -23.72 -4.22
C ARG A 23 19.17 -25.02 -4.86
N SER A 24 19.25 -25.11 -6.19
CA SER A 24 19.57 -26.36 -6.91
C SER A 24 20.97 -26.45 -7.51
N GLY A 25 21.86 -25.51 -7.19
CA GLY A 25 23.26 -25.50 -7.64
C GLY A 25 23.48 -24.92 -9.04
N ASN A 26 22.42 -24.47 -9.71
CA ASN A 26 22.47 -23.62 -10.90
C ASN A 26 21.65 -22.37 -10.66
N TRP A 27 22.04 -21.28 -11.31
CA TRP A 27 21.24 -20.05 -11.35
C TRP A 27 20.40 -20.07 -12.61
N ASP A 28 19.09 -20.15 -12.44
CA ASP A 28 18.14 -20.43 -13.51
C ASP A 28 16.88 -19.57 -13.46
N THR A 29 16.88 -18.53 -12.63
CA THR A 29 15.81 -17.53 -12.61
C THR A 29 15.78 -16.66 -13.88
N SER A 30 14.58 -16.46 -14.41
CA SER A 30 14.29 -15.52 -15.49
C SER A 30 13.06 -14.67 -15.14
N THR A 31 13.20 -13.34 -15.26
CA THR A 31 12.14 -12.38 -14.98
C THR A 31 11.85 -11.53 -16.21
N VAL A 32 10.57 -11.36 -16.55
CA VAL A 32 10.11 -10.48 -17.62
C VAL A 32 9.40 -9.27 -17.01
N TYR A 33 9.92 -8.08 -17.31
CA TYR A 33 9.35 -6.81 -16.91
C TYR A 33 8.66 -6.16 -18.11
N THR A 34 7.35 -5.90 -18.02
CA THR A 34 6.60 -5.20 -19.07
C THR A 34 5.99 -3.92 -18.51
N LEU A 35 6.38 -2.78 -19.07
CA LEU A 35 5.83 -1.48 -18.69
C LEU A 35 4.69 -1.12 -19.64
N VAL A 36 3.51 -0.85 -19.09
CA VAL A 36 2.29 -0.50 -19.83
C VAL A 36 1.95 0.97 -19.57
N ARG A 37 1.61 1.68 -20.66
CA ARG A 37 1.24 3.09 -20.66
C ARG A 37 -0.19 3.31 -20.13
N PRO A 38 -0.56 4.55 -19.77
CA PRO A 38 -1.92 4.89 -19.40
C PRO A 38 -2.98 4.63 -20.47
N ASP A 39 -2.58 4.60 -21.74
CA ASP A 39 -3.47 4.27 -22.87
C ASP A 39 -3.66 2.75 -23.07
N GLY A 40 -3.01 1.92 -22.25
CA GLY A 40 -3.04 0.46 -22.32
C GLY A 40 -2.02 -0.16 -23.29
N SER A 41 -1.25 0.64 -24.03
CA SER A 41 -0.19 0.13 -24.91
C SER A 41 1.08 -0.26 -24.15
N THR A 42 1.81 -1.26 -24.63
CA THR A 42 3.13 -1.60 -24.06
C THR A 42 4.16 -0.53 -24.42
N ALA A 43 4.81 0.00 -23.38
CA ALA A 43 5.91 0.95 -23.53
C ALA A 43 7.22 0.27 -23.90
N THR A 44 7.54 -0.81 -23.18
CA THR A 44 8.78 -1.58 -23.34
C THR A 44 8.65 -2.90 -22.59
N THR A 45 9.47 -3.88 -22.98
CA THR A 45 9.62 -5.16 -22.31
C THR A 45 11.11 -5.43 -22.11
N LEU A 46 11.49 -5.78 -20.89
CA LEU A 46 12.84 -6.17 -20.52
C LEU A 46 12.81 -7.60 -19.99
N THR A 47 13.58 -8.49 -20.62
CA THR A 47 13.73 -9.88 -20.17
C THR A 47 15.10 -10.06 -19.52
N CYS A 48 15.11 -10.31 -18.22
CA CYS A 48 16.30 -10.57 -17.44
C CYS A 48 16.46 -12.08 -17.25
N SER A 49 17.56 -12.64 -17.75
CA SER A 49 17.92 -14.04 -17.57
C SER A 49 19.43 -14.21 -17.73
N ASN A 50 19.96 -15.36 -17.31
CA ASN A 50 21.37 -15.67 -17.52
C ASN A 50 21.77 -15.60 -19.00
N ALA A 51 20.86 -15.89 -19.94
CA ALA A 51 21.14 -15.78 -21.37
C ALA A 51 21.17 -14.32 -21.89
N ASN A 52 20.63 -13.34 -21.14
CA ASN A 52 20.40 -11.96 -21.59
C ASN A 52 21.04 -10.89 -20.69
N ALA A 53 22.21 -11.17 -20.12
CA ALA A 53 22.83 -10.25 -19.17
C ALA A 53 23.39 -8.95 -19.76
N THR A 54 23.43 -8.81 -21.09
CA THR A 54 23.80 -7.55 -21.71
C THR A 54 22.73 -6.48 -21.49
N ASN A 55 21.47 -6.89 -21.31
CA ASN A 55 20.33 -5.99 -21.11
C ASN A 55 19.89 -5.89 -19.64
N CYS A 56 20.27 -6.86 -18.81
CA CYS A 56 20.05 -6.85 -17.38
C CYS A 56 21.34 -7.23 -16.66
N ALA A 57 21.98 -6.25 -16.04
CA ALA A 57 23.14 -6.50 -15.21
C ALA A 57 22.70 -6.97 -13.81
N ASP A 58 23.50 -7.86 -13.25
CA ASP A 58 23.29 -8.48 -11.95
C ASP A 58 23.52 -7.47 -10.81
N ASN A 59 22.67 -7.51 -9.78
CA ASN A 59 22.79 -6.68 -8.58
C ASN A 59 22.96 -5.16 -8.86
N VAL A 60 22.27 -4.66 -9.88
CA VAL A 60 22.25 -3.23 -10.23
C VAL A 60 20.85 -2.77 -10.64
N TRP A 61 20.64 -1.46 -10.57
CA TRP A 61 19.45 -0.84 -11.16
C TRP A 61 19.57 -0.84 -12.68
N ASN A 62 18.64 -1.52 -13.32
CA ASN A 62 18.50 -1.62 -14.77
C ASN A 62 17.43 -0.67 -15.27
N THR A 63 17.77 0.16 -16.25
CA THR A 63 16.82 1.09 -16.85
C THR A 63 15.87 0.34 -17.79
N ILE A 64 14.57 0.32 -17.46
CA ILE A 64 13.52 -0.20 -18.34
C ILE A 64 13.14 0.84 -19.38
N LEU A 65 12.91 2.07 -18.93
CA LEU A 65 12.49 3.17 -19.78
C LEU A 65 13.13 4.47 -19.29
N ASN A 66 13.89 5.09 -20.18
CA ASN A 66 14.37 6.46 -20.08
C ASN A 66 14.01 7.17 -21.38
N SER A 67 12.99 8.03 -21.35
CA SER A 67 12.41 8.62 -22.55
C SER A 67 11.79 9.98 -22.25
N THR A 68 11.94 10.91 -23.19
CA THR A 68 11.36 12.26 -23.14
C THR A 68 10.22 12.46 -24.14
N THR A 69 9.83 11.40 -24.87
CA THR A 69 8.71 11.49 -25.82
C THR A 69 7.38 11.72 -25.10
N ALA A 70 6.49 12.50 -25.70
CA ALA A 70 5.19 12.84 -25.11
C ALA A 70 4.37 11.60 -24.70
N GLN A 71 4.44 10.52 -25.48
CA GLN A 71 3.75 9.27 -25.16
C GLN A 71 4.35 8.57 -23.93
N ASN A 72 5.68 8.61 -23.80
CA ASN A 72 6.40 7.98 -22.69
C ASN A 72 6.50 8.85 -21.43
N THR A 73 5.98 10.07 -21.48
CA THR A 73 5.82 10.98 -20.35
C THR A 73 4.35 11.33 -20.11
N ALA A 74 3.42 10.56 -20.70
CA ALA A 74 2.00 10.82 -20.59
C ALA A 74 1.53 10.70 -19.13
N ALA A 75 0.70 11.65 -18.71
CA ALA A 75 0.06 11.61 -17.40
C ALA A 75 -0.96 10.46 -17.33
N GLY A 76 -0.99 9.77 -16.19
CA GLY A 76 -1.98 8.72 -15.93
C GLY A 76 -1.39 7.57 -15.12
N HIS A 77 -2.15 6.47 -15.07
CA HIS A 77 -1.72 5.26 -14.37
C HIS A 77 -0.84 4.41 -15.29
N TRP A 78 0.41 4.23 -14.89
CA TRP A 78 1.35 3.31 -15.52
C TRP A 78 1.36 1.99 -14.74
N GLU A 79 1.49 0.87 -15.45
CA GLU A 79 1.51 -0.46 -14.84
C GLU A 79 2.83 -1.15 -15.18
N LEU A 80 3.56 -1.62 -14.18
CA LEU A 80 4.68 -2.55 -14.36
C LEU A 80 4.17 -3.96 -14.07
N ARG A 81 4.28 -4.84 -15.07
CA ARG A 81 4.08 -6.28 -14.89
C ARG A 81 5.42 -6.95 -14.67
N VAL A 82 5.48 -7.79 -13.65
CA VAL A 82 6.65 -8.60 -13.30
C VAL A 82 6.22 -10.05 -13.42
N ASP A 83 6.86 -10.80 -14.32
CA ASP A 83 6.49 -12.16 -14.66
C ASP A 83 7.70 -13.09 -14.53
N LEU A 84 7.59 -14.06 -13.62
CA LEU A 84 8.59 -15.09 -13.38
C LEU A 84 8.14 -16.46 -13.94
N SER A 85 7.00 -16.55 -14.63
CA SER A 85 6.46 -17.82 -15.14
C SER A 85 7.29 -18.45 -16.26
N ALA A 86 8.14 -17.64 -16.91
CA ALA A 86 9.13 -18.13 -17.86
C ALA A 86 10.34 -18.80 -17.19
N SER A 87 10.48 -18.65 -15.87
CA SER A 87 11.48 -19.35 -15.08
C SER A 87 11.06 -20.79 -14.84
N ASN A 88 11.96 -21.73 -15.14
CA ASN A 88 11.90 -23.11 -14.64
C ASN A 88 12.76 -23.29 -13.39
N GLY A 89 13.30 -22.20 -12.85
CA GLY A 89 14.23 -22.17 -11.75
C GLY A 89 13.61 -22.15 -10.36
N ASP A 90 14.45 -22.46 -9.37
CA ASP A 90 14.07 -22.54 -7.95
C ASP A 90 14.80 -21.53 -7.06
N ASP A 91 15.53 -20.59 -7.66
CA ASP A 91 16.22 -19.56 -6.90
C ASP A 91 15.25 -18.58 -6.24
N ILE A 92 15.72 -17.95 -5.18
CA ILE A 92 15.03 -16.85 -4.53
C ILE A 92 15.65 -15.56 -5.02
N ASN A 93 14.80 -14.62 -5.45
CA ASN A 93 15.24 -13.36 -6.03
C ASN A 93 14.47 -12.16 -5.44
N ALA A 94 15.19 -11.15 -4.98
CA ALA A 94 14.63 -9.89 -4.55
C ALA A 94 14.55 -8.90 -5.72
N ILE A 95 13.39 -8.28 -5.87
CA ILE A 95 13.11 -7.33 -6.93
C ILE A 95 12.88 -5.96 -6.32
N GLY A 96 13.52 -4.94 -6.88
CA GLY A 96 13.30 -3.53 -6.57
C GLY A 96 12.68 -2.81 -7.75
N VAL A 97 11.85 -1.80 -7.46
CA VAL A 97 11.16 -1.00 -8.47
C VAL A 97 11.29 0.46 -8.09
N ARG A 98 11.66 1.32 -9.05
CA ARG A 98 11.65 2.78 -8.84
C ARG A 98 11.29 3.57 -10.10
N ALA A 99 10.68 4.73 -9.89
CA ALA A 99 10.35 5.68 -10.93
C ALA A 99 10.75 7.08 -10.48
N HIS A 100 11.51 7.78 -11.32
CA HIS A 100 12.01 9.13 -11.06
C HIS A 100 11.94 9.96 -12.34
N ASP A 101 12.02 11.28 -12.21
CA ASP A 101 11.93 12.27 -13.29
C ASP A 101 13.26 12.49 -14.05
N GLY A 102 14.24 11.62 -13.82
CA GLY A 102 15.62 11.77 -14.30
C GLY A 102 16.62 12.06 -13.19
N ASP A 103 16.17 12.46 -12.00
CA ASP A 103 16.99 12.58 -10.80
C ASP A 103 16.55 11.53 -9.76
N SER A 104 17.38 10.50 -9.55
CA SER A 104 17.11 9.41 -8.60
C SER A 104 17.59 9.70 -7.17
N THR A 105 17.90 10.97 -6.87
CA THR A 105 18.26 11.41 -5.52
C THR A 105 17.03 11.96 -4.80
N SER A 106 17.19 12.33 -3.52
CA SER A 106 16.13 13.00 -2.76
C SER A 106 15.75 14.39 -3.30
N GLY A 107 16.49 14.93 -4.27
CA GLY A 107 16.20 16.21 -4.92
C GLY A 107 15.25 16.12 -6.12
N GLY A 108 15.00 14.93 -6.67
CA GLY A 108 14.16 14.73 -7.84
C GLY A 108 12.65 14.87 -7.58
N THR A 109 11.87 15.04 -8.65
CA THR A 109 10.41 14.91 -8.56
C THR A 109 10.03 13.44 -8.51
N GLU A 110 9.58 13.02 -7.35
CA GLU A 110 9.18 11.65 -7.14
C GLU A 110 7.89 11.29 -7.90
N LEU A 111 7.89 10.12 -8.53
CA LEU A 111 6.70 9.50 -9.11
C LEU A 111 6.22 8.40 -8.14
N PRO A 112 5.04 8.54 -7.50
CA PRO A 112 4.62 7.60 -6.48
C PRO A 112 4.33 6.23 -7.09
N VAL A 113 5.11 5.22 -6.68
CA VAL A 113 4.94 3.82 -7.06
C VAL A 113 4.13 3.11 -5.99
N TYR A 114 3.21 2.24 -6.41
CA TYR A 114 2.44 1.41 -5.50
C TYR A 114 2.22 0.00 -6.03
N ILE A 115 2.01 -0.90 -5.09
CA ILE A 115 1.49 -2.23 -5.30
C ILE A 115 -0.01 -2.15 -5.07
N ASP A 116 -0.81 -2.74 -5.97
CA ASP A 116 -2.26 -2.52 -5.95
C ASP A 116 -2.90 -2.99 -4.64
N SER A 117 -2.41 -4.10 -4.06
CA SER A 117 -2.90 -4.57 -2.76
C SER A 117 -2.09 -5.66 -2.05
N ILE A 118 -1.56 -6.66 -2.76
CA ILE A 118 -0.82 -7.80 -2.18
C ILE A 118 0.67 -7.60 -2.41
N VAL A 119 1.46 -7.60 -1.33
CA VAL A 119 2.91 -7.47 -1.37
C VAL A 119 3.59 -8.73 -0.79
N PRO A 120 4.45 -9.41 -1.56
CA PRO A 120 5.33 -10.43 -1.02
C PRO A 120 6.53 -9.79 -0.32
N ILE A 121 6.88 -10.26 0.87
CA ILE A 121 8.11 -9.91 1.57
C ILE A 121 8.80 -11.18 2.09
N GLY A 122 10.10 -11.11 2.38
CA GLY A 122 10.85 -12.30 2.73
C GLY A 122 12.19 -12.05 3.40
N VAL A 123 12.73 -13.08 4.03
CA VAL A 123 14.12 -13.11 4.48
C VAL A 123 14.73 -14.47 4.18
N ASN A 124 15.86 -14.48 3.49
CA ASN A 124 16.61 -15.69 3.21
C ASN A 124 17.32 -16.19 4.48
N PRO A 125 17.50 -17.51 4.64
CA PRO A 125 18.29 -18.01 5.75
C PRO A 125 19.75 -17.55 5.59
N PRO A 126 20.39 -16.96 6.61
CA PRO A 126 21.79 -16.58 6.53
C PRO A 126 22.68 -17.83 6.49
N ALA A 127 23.95 -17.65 6.11
CA ALA A 127 24.95 -18.72 6.17
C ALA A 127 25.17 -19.26 7.61
N SER A 128 24.94 -18.42 8.62
CA SER A 128 25.02 -18.79 10.04
C SER A 128 24.12 -17.89 10.89
N GLY A 129 23.60 -18.40 12.02
CA GLY A 129 22.80 -17.63 12.97
C GLY A 129 21.35 -17.41 12.51
N SER A 130 20.75 -16.29 12.89
CA SER A 130 19.40 -15.90 12.47
C SER A 130 19.42 -14.63 11.62
N GLY A 131 18.48 -14.51 10.70
CA GLY A 131 18.26 -13.35 9.85
C GLY A 131 16.96 -12.62 10.21
N SER A 132 16.97 -11.30 10.00
CA SER A 132 15.78 -10.45 10.11
C SER A 132 15.81 -9.38 9.03
N ARG A 133 14.65 -9.03 8.49
CA ARG A 133 14.45 -7.90 7.58
C ARG A 133 13.28 -7.06 8.02
N SER A 134 13.38 -5.77 7.77
CA SER A 134 12.28 -4.84 7.96
C SER A 134 11.98 -4.10 6.67
N TYR A 135 10.71 -4.10 6.30
CA TYR A 135 10.17 -3.41 5.14
C TYR A 135 9.33 -2.24 5.64
N THR A 136 9.57 -1.05 5.09
CA THR A 136 8.70 0.11 5.32
C THR A 136 7.91 0.37 4.05
N LEU A 137 6.59 0.23 4.13
CA LEU A 137 5.66 0.47 3.03
C LEU A 137 4.53 1.36 3.53
N TYR A 138 3.75 1.93 2.60
CA TYR A 138 2.82 2.99 2.95
C TYR A 138 1.38 2.71 2.47
N PRO A 139 0.57 1.99 3.27
CA PRO A 139 -0.83 1.76 2.96
C PRO A 139 -1.60 3.06 2.86
N TYR A 140 -2.40 3.22 1.80
CA TYR A 140 -3.25 4.39 1.62
C TYR A 140 -4.67 4.10 2.10
N VAL A 141 -4.92 4.40 3.38
CA VAL A 141 -6.18 4.12 4.08
C VAL A 141 -7.21 5.18 3.69
N THR A 142 -8.20 4.79 2.88
CA THR A 142 -9.19 5.71 2.30
C THR A 142 -10.61 5.53 2.84
N SER A 143 -10.87 4.48 3.61
CA SER A 143 -12.20 4.19 4.13
C SER A 143 -12.18 3.27 5.36
N GLY A 144 -13.33 3.21 6.04
CA GLY A 144 -13.58 2.32 7.18
C GLY A 144 -13.25 2.92 8.54
N CYS A 145 -13.97 2.47 9.58
CA CYS A 145 -13.59 2.68 10.98
C CYS A 145 -12.76 1.51 11.55
N THR A 146 -12.70 0.43 10.78
CA THR A 146 -11.89 -0.77 10.99
C THR A 146 -11.38 -1.27 9.64
N ALA A 147 -10.24 -1.95 9.70
CA ALA A 147 -9.54 -2.54 8.57
C ALA A 147 -9.03 -3.90 9.02
N ASN A 148 -8.51 -4.67 8.08
CA ASN A 148 -7.94 -5.97 8.34
C ASN A 148 -6.58 -6.01 7.66
N THR A 149 -5.55 -6.40 8.40
CA THR A 149 -4.34 -6.93 7.79
C THR A 149 -4.51 -8.43 7.60
N ASN A 150 -4.13 -8.92 6.44
CA ASN A 150 -4.23 -10.31 6.04
C ASN A 150 -2.85 -10.74 5.59
N ASP A 151 -2.34 -11.79 6.22
CA ASP A 151 -1.02 -12.33 5.92
C ASP A 151 -1.12 -13.84 5.69
N PHE A 152 -0.30 -14.34 4.76
CA PHE A 152 -0.20 -15.75 4.40
C PHE A 152 1.21 -16.25 4.67
N ASP A 153 1.32 -17.42 5.28
CA ASP A 153 2.59 -18.15 5.41
C ASP A 153 3.72 -17.44 6.20
N TYR A 154 3.38 -16.67 7.25
CA TYR A 154 4.41 -16.07 8.12
C TYR A 154 5.16 -17.10 8.98
N ASP A 155 4.70 -18.37 8.99
CA ASP A 155 5.27 -19.46 9.77
C ASP A 155 5.26 -19.26 11.30
N SER A 156 4.25 -18.57 11.84
CA SER A 156 4.17 -18.21 13.27
C SER A 156 4.17 -19.38 14.25
N ASN A 157 3.84 -20.58 13.78
CA ASN A 157 3.98 -21.83 14.52
C ASN A 157 5.44 -22.28 14.74
N ASN A 158 6.42 -21.56 14.18
CA ASN A 158 7.86 -21.80 14.34
C ASN A 158 8.56 -20.75 15.25
N GLY A 159 7.81 -19.99 16.04
CA GLY A 159 8.34 -19.09 17.07
C GLY A 159 8.17 -17.60 16.74
N THR A 160 9.21 -16.80 17.02
CA THR A 160 9.18 -15.34 16.76
C THR A 160 9.62 -15.05 15.34
N VAL A 161 8.67 -15.08 14.43
CA VAL A 161 8.86 -14.94 12.99
C VAL A 161 8.71 -13.52 12.48
N GLY A 162 8.14 -12.60 13.26
CA GLY A 162 8.02 -11.22 12.82
C GLY A 162 6.97 -10.38 13.55
N SER A 163 6.59 -9.28 12.91
CA SER A 163 5.54 -8.36 13.37
C SER A 163 5.11 -7.42 12.25
N LEU A 164 3.88 -6.90 12.36
CA LEU A 164 3.38 -5.81 11.51
C LEU A 164 3.04 -4.63 12.41
N ALA A 165 3.53 -3.44 12.08
CA ALA A 165 3.20 -2.21 12.78
C ALA A 165 2.64 -1.17 11.81
N PHE A 166 1.54 -0.53 12.17
CA PHE A 166 0.84 0.46 11.36
C PHE A 166 0.68 1.74 12.16
N SER A 167 1.34 2.81 11.72
CA SER A 167 1.17 4.15 12.30
C SER A 167 0.35 5.02 11.38
N SER A 168 -0.64 5.71 11.94
CA SER A 168 -1.53 6.58 11.18
C SER A 168 -0.78 7.75 10.55
N ARG A 169 -1.42 8.42 9.59
CA ARG A 169 -0.86 9.58 8.88
C ARG A 169 -0.30 10.65 9.82
N THR A 170 -0.92 10.88 10.98
CA THR A 170 -0.48 11.89 11.94
C THR A 170 0.43 11.34 13.04
N GLY A 171 0.65 10.02 13.09
CA GLY A 171 1.38 9.35 14.16
C GLY A 171 0.63 9.31 15.51
N SER A 172 -0.62 9.77 15.56
CA SER A 172 -1.44 9.78 16.78
C SER A 172 -1.91 8.38 17.19
N TYR A 173 -1.86 7.43 16.27
CA TYR A 173 -2.30 6.05 16.45
C TYR A 173 -1.27 5.08 15.86
N THR A 174 -0.95 4.03 16.62
CA THR A 174 -0.17 2.89 16.12
C THR A 174 -0.83 1.58 16.56
N GLN A 175 -0.94 0.63 15.63
CA GLN A 175 -1.29 -0.76 15.94
C GLN A 175 -0.16 -1.71 15.58
N THR A 176 0.10 -2.66 16.47
CA THR A 176 1.05 -3.74 16.23
C THR A 176 0.34 -5.09 16.25
N VAL A 177 0.60 -5.92 15.24
CA VAL A 177 0.31 -7.35 15.22
C VAL A 177 1.59 -8.08 15.59
N ALA A 178 1.59 -8.69 16.78
CA ALA A 178 2.73 -9.46 17.27
C ALA A 178 2.84 -10.81 16.55
N SER A 179 4.04 -11.39 16.56
CA SER A 179 4.36 -12.67 15.92
C SER A 179 3.34 -13.78 16.16
N ALA A 180 2.83 -13.91 17.39
CA ALA A 180 1.89 -14.97 17.77
C ALA A 180 0.51 -14.86 17.10
N ASN A 181 0.19 -13.71 16.50
CA ASN A 181 -1.06 -13.46 15.78
C ASN A 181 -0.88 -13.46 14.26
N LEU A 182 0.35 -13.64 13.77
CA LEU A 182 0.62 -13.82 12.34
C LEU A 182 0.23 -15.22 11.90
N SER A 183 0.10 -15.43 10.60
CA SER A 183 -0.28 -16.71 10.03
C SER A 183 0.74 -17.81 10.32
N GLY A 184 0.23 -19.02 10.51
CA GLY A 184 1.06 -20.22 10.51
C GLY A 184 1.39 -20.67 9.09
N ASN A 185 2.16 -21.74 9.00
CA ASN A 185 2.52 -22.41 7.75
C ASN A 185 1.29 -22.73 6.88
N ASP A 186 1.34 -22.37 5.60
CA ASP A 186 0.31 -22.65 4.58
C ASP A 186 -1.10 -22.21 5.01
N ALA A 187 -1.18 -21.10 5.74
CA ALA A 187 -2.43 -20.58 6.26
C ALA A 187 -2.52 -19.06 6.11
N TRP A 188 -3.75 -18.57 6.02
CA TRP A 188 -4.05 -17.14 6.12
C TRP A 188 -4.40 -16.78 7.55
N ALA A 189 -3.88 -15.64 8.03
CA ALA A 189 -4.37 -14.96 9.22
C ALA A 189 -5.07 -13.65 8.84
N ARG A 190 -6.00 -13.23 9.70
CA ARG A 190 -6.69 -11.94 9.59
C ARG A 190 -6.66 -11.27 10.95
N ASN A 191 -6.10 -10.07 10.99
CA ASN A 191 -6.00 -9.27 12.19
C ASN A 191 -6.74 -7.94 12.01
N THR A 192 -7.66 -7.65 12.92
CA THR A 192 -8.45 -6.40 12.89
C THR A 192 -7.60 -5.22 13.29
N ILE A 193 -7.53 -4.21 12.43
CA ILE A 193 -7.07 -2.87 12.73
C ILE A 193 -8.28 -2.01 13.10
N ASN A 194 -8.24 -1.24 14.19
CA ASN A 194 -9.41 -0.44 14.63
C ASN A 194 -9.04 0.80 15.46
N ARG A 195 -10.02 1.65 15.81
CA ARG A 195 -9.86 2.77 16.76
C ARG A 195 -8.99 3.96 16.30
N TRP A 196 -8.66 4.06 15.01
CA TRP A 196 -8.07 5.29 14.46
C TRP A 196 -9.12 6.37 14.14
N THR A 197 -10.40 6.01 14.22
CA THR A 197 -11.52 6.94 14.21
C THR A 197 -12.26 6.88 15.54
N SER A 198 -13.01 7.93 15.83
CA SER A 198 -13.97 8.02 16.93
C SER A 198 -15.30 8.52 16.40
N ASP A 199 -16.31 8.55 17.27
CA ASP A 199 -17.63 9.09 16.94
C ASP A 199 -17.57 10.56 16.49
N GLN A 200 -16.51 11.30 16.86
CA GLN A 200 -16.35 12.72 16.52
C GLN A 200 -15.28 12.97 15.44
N LEU A 201 -14.36 12.04 15.21
CA LEU A 201 -13.17 12.25 14.39
C LEU A 201 -12.91 11.10 13.43
N ALA A 202 -12.80 11.44 12.15
CA ALA A 202 -12.19 10.61 11.12
C ALA A 202 -11.10 11.43 10.41
N THR A 203 -10.01 11.69 11.14
CA THR A 203 -8.89 12.55 10.69
C THR A 203 -7.67 11.76 10.23
N GLU A 204 -7.65 10.46 10.51
CA GLU A 204 -6.46 9.64 10.29
C GLU A 204 -6.41 8.99 8.90
N TYR A 205 -7.40 9.19 8.02
CA TYR A 205 -7.29 8.71 6.63
C TYR A 205 -6.11 9.34 5.90
N GLY A 206 -5.63 8.63 4.88
CA GLY A 206 -4.49 9.02 4.06
C GLY A 206 -3.37 7.99 4.11
N ILE A 207 -2.14 8.44 3.88
CA ILE A 207 -0.98 7.56 3.81
C ILE A 207 -0.49 7.21 5.22
N TRP A 208 -0.49 5.93 5.55
CA TRP A 208 -0.01 5.38 6.82
C TRP A 208 1.39 4.83 6.63
N GLN A 209 2.16 4.74 7.70
CA GLN A 209 3.43 4.00 7.70
C GLN A 209 3.20 2.58 8.20
N GLY A 210 3.45 1.60 7.34
CA GLY A 210 3.54 0.19 7.68
C GLY A 210 4.99 -0.24 7.83
N THR A 211 5.36 -0.79 8.98
CA THR A 211 6.66 -1.43 9.22
C THR A 211 6.43 -2.93 9.41
N PHE A 212 6.98 -3.74 8.51
CA PHE A 212 6.80 -5.19 8.47
C PHE A 212 8.14 -5.85 8.73
N SER A 213 8.28 -6.52 9.87
CA SER A 213 9.51 -7.24 10.22
C SER A 213 9.31 -8.73 10.01
N ILE A 214 10.21 -9.38 9.28
CA ILE A 214 10.19 -10.82 9.05
C ILE A 214 11.54 -11.43 9.42
N ASN A 215 11.48 -12.57 10.10
CA ASN A 215 12.63 -13.28 10.66
C ASN A 215 12.69 -14.69 10.11
N THR A 216 13.91 -15.19 9.95
CA THR A 216 14.17 -16.63 9.78
C THR A 216 13.74 -17.38 11.03
N TYR A 217 13.42 -18.67 10.88
CA TYR A 217 13.10 -19.55 12.01
C TYR A 217 13.92 -20.84 11.95
N THR A 218 13.93 -21.62 13.04
CA THR A 218 14.74 -22.85 13.15
C THR A 218 13.87 -24.07 13.37
N VAL A 219 13.99 -25.07 12.51
CA VAL A 219 13.31 -26.38 12.63
C VAL A 219 14.38 -27.46 12.66
N GLY A 220 14.37 -28.30 13.71
CA GLY A 220 15.34 -29.40 13.83
C GLY A 220 16.81 -28.95 13.86
N GLY A 221 17.10 -27.72 14.31
CA GLY A 221 18.45 -27.14 14.31
C GLY A 221 18.90 -26.54 12.97
N VAL A 222 18.04 -26.56 11.94
CA VAL A 222 18.30 -25.95 10.63
C VAL A 222 17.56 -24.62 10.52
N VAL A 223 18.27 -23.58 10.10
CA VAL A 223 17.71 -22.24 9.89
C VAL A 223 17.03 -22.18 8.53
N ASN A 224 15.78 -21.75 8.51
CA ASN A 224 14.94 -21.62 7.33
C ASN A 224 14.69 -20.14 7.02
N GLY A 225 14.52 -19.84 5.72
CA GLY A 225 13.97 -18.56 5.30
C GLY A 225 12.51 -18.44 5.69
N ASN A 226 11.97 -17.24 5.54
CA ASN A 226 10.56 -16.98 5.79
C ASN A 226 10.04 -15.99 4.74
N TYR A 227 8.87 -16.26 4.19
CA TYR A 227 8.30 -15.53 3.06
C TYR A 227 6.80 -15.43 3.27
N THR A 228 6.22 -14.26 3.02
CA THR A 228 4.81 -14.02 3.31
C THR A 228 4.20 -13.06 2.30
N ASP A 229 2.93 -13.28 1.98
CA ASP A 229 2.10 -12.33 1.25
C ASP A 229 1.24 -11.54 2.22
N ILE A 230 1.21 -10.22 2.05
CA ILE A 230 0.44 -9.32 2.92
C ILE A 230 -0.47 -8.44 2.08
N TYR A 231 -1.73 -8.29 2.52
CA TYR A 231 -2.59 -7.21 2.04
C TYR A 231 -3.44 -6.62 3.16
N ILE A 232 -3.86 -5.36 2.95
CA ILE A 232 -4.68 -4.62 3.90
C ILE A 232 -5.96 -4.23 3.19
N GLY A 233 -7.10 -4.40 3.85
CA GLY A 233 -8.38 -3.96 3.32
C GLY A 233 -9.28 -3.36 4.38
N ASN A 234 -10.31 -2.64 3.95
CA ASN A 234 -11.30 -2.11 4.87
C ASN A 234 -12.18 -3.24 5.46
N SER A 235 -13.12 -2.87 6.32
CA SER A 235 -14.02 -3.81 6.99
C SER A 235 -14.90 -4.65 6.04
N SER A 236 -15.05 -4.24 4.78
CA SER A 236 -15.80 -4.95 3.74
C SER A 236 -14.91 -5.81 2.82
N ALA A 237 -13.61 -5.92 3.11
CA ALA A 237 -12.73 -6.83 2.39
C ALA A 237 -13.19 -8.28 2.57
N ALA A 238 -13.33 -9.00 1.45
CA ALA A 238 -13.73 -10.41 1.41
C ALA A 238 -12.83 -11.25 2.31
N ALA A 239 -13.37 -12.33 2.89
CA ALA A 239 -12.63 -13.26 3.74
C ALA A 239 -11.45 -13.91 2.98
N ASN A 240 -10.45 -14.37 3.73
CA ASN A 240 -9.31 -15.09 3.16
C ASN A 240 -9.73 -16.52 2.80
N PRO A 241 -9.10 -17.17 1.80
CA PRO A 241 -8.09 -16.59 0.89
C PRO A 241 -8.72 -15.62 -0.14
N PRO A 242 -7.99 -14.60 -0.62
CA PRO A 242 -8.47 -13.73 -1.69
C PRO A 242 -8.62 -14.51 -3.00
N THR A 243 -9.67 -14.19 -3.79
CA THR A 243 -9.95 -14.83 -5.09
C THR A 243 -9.58 -13.97 -6.29
N ALA A 244 -9.03 -12.77 -6.05
CA ALA A 244 -8.62 -11.82 -7.07
C ALA A 244 -7.39 -11.04 -6.59
N ASN A 245 -6.61 -10.53 -7.55
CA ASN A 245 -5.54 -9.57 -7.31
C ASN A 245 -5.78 -8.35 -8.24
N PRO A 246 -6.16 -7.18 -7.70
CA PRO A 246 -6.30 -6.88 -6.28
C PRO A 246 -7.55 -7.51 -5.63
N PRO A 247 -7.52 -7.89 -4.33
CA PRO A 247 -8.72 -8.24 -3.59
C PRO A 247 -9.68 -7.03 -3.53
N ALA A 248 -10.98 -7.28 -3.63
CA ALA A 248 -11.97 -6.22 -3.50
C ALA A 248 -11.87 -5.53 -2.12
N ASN A 249 -12.02 -4.20 -2.10
CA ASN A 249 -11.95 -3.36 -0.91
C ASN A 249 -10.59 -3.38 -0.18
N SER A 250 -9.51 -3.72 -0.88
CA SER A 250 -8.14 -3.57 -0.41
C SER A 250 -7.64 -2.14 -0.59
N PHE A 251 -6.59 -1.79 0.15
CA PHE A 251 -5.87 -0.52 0.02
C PHE A 251 -4.62 -0.72 -0.83
N ARG A 252 -4.30 0.30 -1.63
CA ARG A 252 -3.00 0.41 -2.29
C ARG A 252 -1.89 0.53 -1.27
N ILE A 253 -0.75 -0.09 -1.55
CA ILE A 253 0.44 -0.05 -0.70
C ILE A 253 1.54 0.67 -1.49
N TYR A 254 1.87 1.89 -1.08
CA TYR A 254 2.89 2.68 -1.74
C TYR A 254 4.30 2.26 -1.29
N LEU A 255 5.23 2.33 -2.22
CA LEU A 255 6.66 2.19 -1.95
C LEU A 255 7.21 3.50 -1.34
N PRO A 256 8.34 3.44 -0.62
CA PRO A 256 9.04 4.65 -0.18
C PRO A 256 9.46 5.52 -1.36
N THR A 257 9.62 6.81 -1.05
CA THR A 257 10.30 7.76 -1.94
C THR A 257 11.78 7.39 -2.11
N ASP A 258 12.46 7.96 -3.11
CA ASP A 258 13.92 7.84 -3.23
C ASP A 258 14.65 8.39 -1.98
N GLY A 259 14.00 9.29 -1.22
CA GLY A 259 14.46 9.78 0.08
C GLY A 259 14.11 8.86 1.27
N GLY A 260 13.45 7.72 1.05
CA GLY A 260 13.07 6.76 2.08
C GLY A 260 11.85 7.16 2.92
N SER A 261 11.09 8.18 2.51
CA SER A 261 9.92 8.68 3.26
C SER A 261 8.60 8.15 2.69
N ALA A 262 7.48 8.53 3.31
CA ALA A 262 6.16 8.33 2.71
C ALA A 262 5.99 9.25 1.49
N PRO A 263 5.38 8.78 0.39
CA PRO A 263 4.99 9.68 -0.69
C PRO A 263 3.85 10.58 -0.26
N VAL A 264 3.82 11.81 -0.79
CA VAL A 264 2.78 12.79 -0.46
C VAL A 264 1.49 12.44 -1.22
N LYS A 265 0.37 12.25 -0.50
CA LYS A 265 -0.94 11.92 -1.10
C LYS A 265 -2.05 12.82 -0.56
N PRO A 266 -3.08 13.12 -1.38
CA PRO A 266 -4.31 13.72 -0.88
C PRO A 266 -4.94 12.89 0.23
N TYR A 267 -5.78 13.51 1.05
CA TYR A 267 -6.55 12.80 2.06
C TYR A 267 -7.83 13.56 2.39
N VAL A 268 -8.76 12.87 3.07
CA VAL A 268 -10.03 13.41 3.50
C VAL A 268 -10.13 13.31 5.01
N GLU A 269 -10.64 14.36 5.64
CA GLU A 269 -10.93 14.37 7.07
C GLU A 269 -12.41 14.70 7.28
N GLN A 270 -12.98 14.12 8.33
CA GLN A 270 -14.30 14.47 8.82
C GLN A 270 -14.27 14.70 10.33
N LEU A 271 -14.85 15.82 10.76
CA LEU A 271 -14.90 16.27 12.14
C LEU A 271 -16.35 16.63 12.51
N LEU A 272 -16.82 16.14 13.65
CA LEU A 272 -18.06 16.59 14.28
C LEU A 272 -17.75 17.59 15.39
N THR A 273 -18.35 18.78 15.30
CA THR A 273 -18.28 19.82 16.34
C THR A 273 -19.65 20.00 16.96
N PHE A 274 -19.75 19.81 18.27
CA PHE A 274 -20.99 20.05 19.01
C PHE A 274 -21.46 21.50 18.88
N LYS A 275 -22.76 21.70 18.69
CA LYS A 275 -23.38 23.04 18.57
C LYS A 275 -24.40 23.34 19.66
N SER A 276 -25.29 22.40 19.97
CA SER A 276 -26.35 22.62 20.98
C SER A 276 -27.04 21.32 21.39
N GLY A 277 -27.74 21.33 22.53
CA GLY A 277 -28.50 20.18 23.04
C GLY A 277 -27.71 19.37 24.07
N THR A 278 -28.01 18.09 24.21
CA THR A 278 -27.28 17.20 25.15
C THR A 278 -25.98 16.70 24.53
N ASN A 279 -24.89 16.68 25.31
CA ASN A 279 -23.59 16.11 24.91
C ASN A 279 -23.02 15.25 26.05
N PRO A 280 -22.87 13.92 25.90
CA PRO A 280 -23.14 13.13 24.68
C PRO A 280 -24.64 13.09 24.33
N PRO A 281 -25.01 12.71 23.08
CA PRO A 281 -26.40 12.52 22.70
C PRO A 281 -27.09 11.53 23.65
N ALA A 282 -28.29 11.88 24.13
CA ALA A 282 -29.08 11.05 25.03
C ALA A 282 -30.41 10.65 24.37
N VAL A 283 -30.89 9.45 24.69
CA VAL A 283 -32.17 8.93 24.17
C VAL A 283 -33.31 9.90 24.50
N GLY A 284 -34.12 10.24 23.48
CA GLY A 284 -35.24 11.18 23.61
C GLY A 284 -34.86 12.66 23.67
N GLN A 285 -33.57 13.00 23.59
CA GLN A 285 -33.07 14.37 23.56
C GLN A 285 -32.50 14.71 22.18
N THR A 286 -32.63 15.98 21.77
CA THR A 286 -32.04 16.48 20.52
C THR A 286 -30.65 17.05 20.79
N ALA A 287 -29.66 16.60 20.01
CA ALA A 287 -28.32 17.20 19.94
C ALA A 287 -28.04 17.64 18.51
N LYS A 288 -27.38 18.79 18.35
CA LYS A 288 -26.96 19.32 17.06
C LYS A 288 -25.44 19.37 16.97
N TYR A 289 -24.92 18.88 15.85
CA TYR A 289 -23.51 18.92 15.51
C TYR A 289 -23.34 19.59 14.16
N GLN A 290 -22.24 20.31 14.00
CA GLN A 290 -21.73 20.69 12.68
C GLN A 290 -20.76 19.62 12.23
N VAL A 291 -20.94 19.13 11.01
CA VAL A 291 -19.97 18.25 10.37
C VAL A 291 -19.11 19.09 9.44
N THR A 292 -17.79 18.98 9.61
CA THR A 292 -16.81 19.59 8.72
C THR A 292 -16.13 18.48 7.94
N VAL A 293 -16.18 18.56 6.61
CA VAL A 293 -15.44 17.66 5.73
C VAL A 293 -14.39 18.47 5.01
N ARG A 294 -13.14 17.98 5.03
CA ARG A 294 -12.01 18.66 4.41
C ARG A 294 -11.27 17.70 3.49
N VAL A 295 -11.07 18.11 2.25
CA VAL A 295 -10.09 17.47 1.36
C VAL A 295 -8.81 18.28 1.43
N VAL A 296 -7.70 17.62 1.69
CA VAL A 296 -6.38 18.25 1.69
C VAL A 296 -5.57 17.63 0.56
N ASN A 297 -5.01 18.50 -0.29
CA ASN A 297 -4.07 18.11 -1.31
C ASN A 297 -2.69 18.70 -0.99
N PRO A 298 -1.82 17.93 -0.31
CA PRO A 298 -0.46 18.38 -0.01
C PRO A 298 0.49 18.25 -1.22
N THR A 299 0.04 17.71 -2.35
CA THR A 299 0.88 17.50 -3.53
C THR A 299 1.07 18.80 -4.31
N ALA A 300 2.16 18.89 -5.08
CA ALA A 300 2.41 20.02 -5.99
C ALA A 300 1.48 20.04 -7.22
N LYS A 301 0.62 19.02 -7.40
CA LYS A 301 -0.27 18.88 -8.55
C LYS A 301 -1.71 19.12 -8.10
N ALA A 302 -2.43 20.00 -8.79
CA ALA A 302 -3.83 20.25 -8.48
C ALA A 302 -4.70 19.01 -8.75
N ILE A 303 -5.74 18.81 -7.94
CA ILE A 303 -6.79 17.82 -8.23
C ILE A 303 -7.79 18.50 -9.16
N THR A 304 -8.04 17.88 -10.31
CA THR A 304 -9.07 18.34 -11.25
C THR A 304 -10.42 17.74 -10.86
N PHE A 305 -11.26 18.52 -10.20
CA PHE A 305 -12.65 18.19 -9.96
C PHE A 305 -13.51 18.49 -11.21
N SER A 306 -14.64 17.80 -11.35
CA SER A 306 -15.54 17.91 -12.50
C SER A 306 -16.97 17.59 -12.11
N ALA A 307 -17.92 17.68 -13.05
CA ALA A 307 -19.31 17.30 -12.81
C ALA A 307 -19.49 15.84 -12.34
N THR A 308 -18.50 14.97 -12.59
CA THR A 308 -18.51 13.56 -12.17
C THR A 308 -17.44 13.23 -11.12
N ASN A 309 -16.40 14.06 -11.00
CA ASN A 309 -15.35 13.93 -9.99
C ASN A 309 -15.65 14.93 -8.88
N LEU A 310 -16.59 14.58 -8.02
CA LEU A 310 -17.03 15.39 -6.89
C LEU A 310 -16.51 14.82 -5.58
N VAL A 311 -16.42 15.66 -4.56
CA VAL A 311 -16.28 15.14 -3.20
C VAL A 311 -17.66 14.80 -2.68
N THR A 312 -17.79 13.60 -2.10
CA THR A 312 -19.04 13.09 -1.56
C THR A 312 -18.85 12.72 -0.10
N ALA A 313 -19.74 13.19 0.76
CA ALA A 313 -19.77 12.82 2.17
C ALA A 313 -21.18 12.43 2.60
N ASN A 314 -21.33 11.29 3.28
CA ASN A 314 -22.63 10.83 3.79
C ASN A 314 -22.96 11.55 5.11
N VAL A 315 -23.61 12.71 5.01
CA VAL A 315 -23.84 13.64 6.12
C VAL A 315 -25.26 14.23 6.03
N PRO A 316 -26.23 13.78 6.85
CA PRO A 316 -26.14 12.66 7.80
C PRO A 316 -26.50 11.31 7.17
N GLY A 317 -25.82 10.26 7.67
CA GLY A 317 -26.26 8.88 7.53
C GLY A 317 -27.48 8.55 8.39
N SER A 318 -27.81 7.26 8.51
CA SER A 318 -28.93 6.80 9.34
C SER A 318 -28.76 7.20 10.82
N GLY A 319 -29.85 7.57 11.49
CA GLY A 319 -29.86 7.95 12.91
C GLY A 319 -29.68 9.44 13.20
N ALA A 320 -29.46 10.28 12.18
CA ALA A 320 -29.47 11.74 12.29
C ALA A 320 -30.20 12.35 11.08
N THR A 321 -30.63 13.60 11.20
CA THR A 321 -31.29 14.34 10.10
C THR A 321 -30.55 15.62 9.76
N TYR A 322 -30.59 16.00 8.49
CA TYR A 322 -29.91 17.19 8.00
C TYR A 322 -30.60 18.45 8.55
N ALA A 323 -29.84 19.31 9.22
CA ALA A 323 -30.37 20.52 9.86
C ALA A 323 -30.24 21.78 8.98
N GLY A 324 -29.75 21.67 7.74
CA GLY A 324 -29.52 22.80 6.85
C GLY A 324 -28.17 23.51 7.04
N ASN A 325 -28.02 24.65 6.37
CA ASN A 325 -26.87 25.56 6.47
C ASN A 325 -25.51 24.97 6.02
N ALA A 326 -25.51 24.07 5.03
CA ALA A 326 -24.26 23.69 4.39
C ALA A 326 -23.60 24.92 3.74
N ALA A 327 -22.31 25.03 3.95
CA ALA A 327 -21.46 26.07 3.39
C ALA A 327 -20.14 25.43 2.99
N VAL A 328 -19.48 26.02 2.01
CA VAL A 328 -18.18 25.55 1.50
C VAL A 328 -17.15 26.66 1.66
N GLY A 329 -15.92 26.26 2.01
CA GLY A 329 -14.77 27.17 1.97
C GLY A 329 -14.21 27.35 0.55
N GLN A 330 -14.45 26.38 -0.33
CA GLN A 330 -14.01 26.40 -1.72
C GLN A 330 -15.06 25.73 -2.62
N GLY A 331 -15.28 26.31 -3.81
CA GLY A 331 -16.13 25.72 -4.83
C GLY A 331 -17.63 25.89 -4.58
N THR A 332 -18.43 24.92 -5.00
CA THR A 332 -19.91 24.97 -4.94
C THR A 332 -20.53 23.63 -4.54
N ILE A 333 -21.56 23.67 -3.71
CA ILE A 333 -22.40 22.50 -3.39
C ILE A 333 -23.18 22.12 -4.64
N VAL A 334 -23.12 20.84 -5.02
CA VAL A 334 -23.84 20.27 -6.16
C VAL A 334 -25.17 19.67 -5.71
N SER A 335 -25.16 18.91 -4.60
CA SER A 335 -26.37 18.37 -4.00
C SER A 335 -26.27 18.24 -2.49
N GLN A 336 -27.41 18.33 -1.81
CA GLN A 336 -27.54 18.13 -0.37
C GLN A 336 -28.96 17.63 -0.03
N PRO A 337 -29.16 16.97 1.12
CA PRO A 337 -30.49 16.59 1.57
C PRO A 337 -31.40 17.81 1.85
N SER A 338 -32.71 17.60 1.86
CA SER A 338 -33.65 18.57 2.43
C SER A 338 -33.52 18.60 3.96
N VAL A 339 -33.90 19.72 4.59
CA VAL A 339 -33.94 19.80 6.06
C VAL A 339 -34.90 18.72 6.61
N GLY A 340 -34.44 17.93 7.57
CA GLY A 340 -35.15 16.77 8.10
C GLY A 340 -34.89 15.46 7.34
N GLY A 341 -34.24 15.52 6.17
CA GLY A 341 -33.86 14.36 5.37
C GLY A 341 -32.52 13.74 5.78
N THR A 342 -32.11 12.72 5.03
CA THR A 342 -30.81 12.03 5.15
C THR A 342 -30.15 11.90 3.77
N GLY A 343 -28.85 11.59 3.73
CA GLY A 343 -28.14 11.30 2.49
C GLY A 343 -26.80 11.99 2.34
N GLY A 344 -26.27 11.96 1.12
CA GLY A 344 -24.98 12.55 0.77
C GLY A 344 -25.06 14.05 0.51
N ILE A 345 -24.02 14.76 0.93
CA ILE A 345 -23.67 16.08 0.40
C ILE A 345 -22.58 15.86 -0.64
N THR A 346 -22.78 16.42 -1.84
CA THR A 346 -21.75 16.47 -2.88
C THR A 346 -21.37 17.91 -3.17
N TRP A 347 -20.08 18.15 -3.35
CA TRP A 347 -19.59 19.47 -3.75
C TRP A 347 -18.42 19.35 -4.72
N ASN A 348 -18.28 20.39 -5.52
CA ASN A 348 -17.19 20.59 -6.47
C ASN A 348 -16.27 21.68 -5.88
N PRO A 349 -15.11 21.32 -5.26
CA PRO A 349 -14.17 22.28 -4.66
C PRO A 349 -13.61 23.33 -5.63
#